data_AF-A0A382C2N0-F1
#
_entry.id   AF-A0A382C2N0-F1
#
_cell.length_a   1.000
_cell.length_b   1.000
_cell.length_c   1.000
_cell.angle_alpha   90.00
_cell.angle_beta   90.00
_cell.angle_gamma   90.00
#
_symmetry.space_group_name_H-M   'P 1'
#
loop_
_entity.id
_entity.type
_entity.pdbx_description
1 polymer ?
#
loop_
_entity_poly.entity_id
_entity_poly.type
_entity_poly.pdbx_seq_one_letter_code
_entity_poly.pdbx_strand_id
1 'polypeptide(L)'
;EIDIYPEYTGTITNEILSDLDLVTEKDIRGALDSRGLGMSGPIGFNNTYAIGILQEASDKLGINNISDLRKYPKLTLGFGNEFLERSDGWVGLRKHYSLPQTQVIGLDHDLAYQGLVSGSIDAMDVYTTDAAIRLYGIRVLEDDLQHFPAYNAVFIYRDQWRIKNNNLFDFLRSLEGLIDEASMVAMNAYVKVDRLDEATVAAQFVSDQLDVAVAVDKKSWVARLLFNTYEHLKLVGISLGAALLVALPLGVIAARFQKVGQLILAVVGLIQTIPSLALFVFMIPLVGIGGPPAILALFLYSLLPIVRNTHAGLSGIPPDILESATAIGLPSRARLRLVELPMAGSMILAGIKTSAVINVGTATLGALIGAGGYGQPILSGIRLDDVSLILSGAVPAAVLALLVQGFFELMERFVVPKGLRL
;
A
#
# COMPACT_ATOMS: atom_id res chain seq x y z
N GLU A 1 14.94 -6.50 -8.00
CA GLU A 1 13.81 -5.65 -8.43
C GLU A 1 14.18 -4.18 -8.43
N ILE A 2 14.88 -3.68 -7.40
CA ILE A 2 15.41 -2.31 -7.37
C ILE A 2 16.93 -2.35 -7.53
N ASP A 3 17.47 -1.48 -8.39
CA ASP A 3 18.90 -1.33 -8.68
C ASP A 3 19.56 -0.19 -7.90
N ILE A 4 18.82 0.89 -7.68
CA ILE A 4 19.22 2.07 -6.93
C ILE A 4 18.01 2.73 -6.27
N TYR A 5 18.16 3.27 -5.07
CA TYR A 5 17.14 4.08 -4.40
C TYR A 5 17.77 5.01 -3.35
N PRO A 6 17.10 6.11 -2.95
CA PRO A 6 17.53 6.94 -1.83
C PRO A 6 17.20 6.29 -0.49
N GLU A 7 18.13 6.35 0.45
CA GLU A 7 18.02 5.83 1.82
C GLU A 7 18.66 6.83 2.80
N TYR A 8 18.40 6.67 4.10
CA TYR A 8 19.02 7.47 5.16
C TYR A 8 20.05 6.68 5.97
N THR A 9 21.18 7.32 6.29
CA THR A 9 22.23 6.70 7.12
C THR A 9 21.70 6.16 8.44
N GLY A 10 20.83 6.90 9.13
CA GLY A 10 20.22 6.48 10.39
C GLY A 10 19.33 5.24 10.26
N THR A 11 18.59 5.10 9.15
CA THR A 11 17.79 3.89 8.87
C THR A 11 18.69 2.67 8.66
N ILE A 12 19.80 2.85 7.93
CA ILE A 12 20.75 1.77 7.69
C ILE A 12 21.33 1.26 9.02
N THR A 13 21.77 2.18 9.89
CA THR A 13 22.42 1.81 11.15
C THR A 13 21.46 1.30 12.21
N ASN A 14 20.25 1.86 12.31
CA ASN A 14 19.34 1.57 13.42
C ASN A 14 18.23 0.57 13.10
N GLU A 15 17.93 0.31 11.81
CA GLU A 15 16.88 -0.62 11.41
C GLU A 15 17.40 -1.77 10.54
N ILE A 16 18.13 -1.46 9.46
CA ILE A 16 18.50 -2.47 8.45
C ILE A 16 19.67 -3.34 8.92
N LEU A 17 20.70 -2.71 9.50
CA LEU A 17 21.93 -3.33 9.99
C LEU A 17 22.15 -3.06 11.47
N SER A 18 21.05 -3.04 12.23
CA SER A 18 21.02 -2.71 13.66
C SER A 18 21.78 -3.70 14.54
N ASP A 19 22.10 -4.88 14.02
CA ASP A 19 22.90 -5.91 14.67
C ASP A 19 24.41 -5.68 14.59
N LEU A 20 24.87 -4.71 13.78
CA LEU A 20 26.28 -4.49 13.48
C LEU A 20 26.92 -3.30 14.20
N ASP A 21 26.17 -2.60 15.06
CA ASP A 21 26.64 -1.45 15.85
C ASP A 21 27.44 -0.43 15.00
N LEU A 22 26.91 -0.11 13.81
CA LEU A 22 27.59 0.76 12.84
C LEU A 22 27.52 2.23 13.29
N VAL A 23 28.67 2.89 13.37
CA VAL A 23 28.76 4.28 13.87
C VAL A 23 29.17 5.26 12.77
N THR A 24 30.10 4.86 11.89
CA THR A 24 30.65 5.78 10.87
C THR A 24 30.20 5.41 9.47
N GLU A 25 30.20 6.38 8.55
CA GLU A 25 29.93 6.11 7.12
C GLU A 25 30.86 5.04 6.53
N LYS A 26 32.11 4.95 7.02
CA LYS A 26 33.05 3.92 6.59
C LYS A 26 32.58 2.52 7.00
N ASP A 27 32.04 2.39 8.20
CA ASP A 27 31.49 1.12 8.69
C ASP A 27 30.28 0.71 7.87
N ILE A 28 29.38 1.66 7.57
CA ILE A 28 28.21 1.45 6.71
C ILE A 28 28.65 0.97 5.32
N ARG A 29 29.60 1.66 4.68
CA ARG A 29 30.14 1.27 3.36
C ARG A 29 30.72 -0.14 3.39
N GLY A 30 31.54 -0.46 4.39
CA GLY A 30 32.12 -1.80 4.51
C GLY A 30 31.06 -2.90 4.68
N ALA A 31 30.01 -2.63 5.46
CA ALA A 31 28.91 -3.57 5.66
C ALA A 31 28.07 -3.77 4.37
N LEU A 32 27.84 -2.71 3.59
CA LEU A 32 27.13 -2.77 2.32
C LEU A 32 27.97 -3.47 1.23
N ASP A 33 29.26 -3.16 1.14
CA ASP A 33 30.18 -3.75 0.16
C ASP A 33 30.21 -5.28 0.29
N SER A 34 30.21 -5.80 1.52
CA SER A 34 30.15 -7.24 1.79
C SER A 34 28.90 -7.94 1.23
N ARG A 35 27.86 -7.17 0.86
CA ARG A 35 26.59 -7.62 0.30
C ARG A 35 26.45 -7.28 -1.19
N GLY A 36 27.50 -6.77 -1.84
CA GLY A 36 27.51 -6.36 -3.25
C GLY A 36 26.70 -5.08 -3.52
N LEU A 37 26.60 -4.22 -2.50
CA LEU A 37 25.91 -2.95 -2.53
C LEU A 37 26.92 -1.83 -2.26
N GLY A 38 26.74 -0.69 -2.92
CA GLY A 38 27.46 0.53 -2.62
C GLY A 38 26.54 1.63 -2.12
N MET A 39 27.16 2.67 -1.55
CA MET A 39 26.50 3.86 -1.03
C MET A 39 27.14 5.11 -1.65
N SER A 40 26.36 6.14 -2.01
CA SER A 40 26.91 7.44 -2.41
C SER A 40 27.45 8.22 -1.20
N GLY A 41 28.08 9.37 -1.41
CA GLY A 41 28.18 10.39 -0.38
C GLY A 41 26.80 10.96 0.00
N PRO A 42 26.68 11.68 1.13
CA PRO A 42 25.48 12.42 1.48
C PRO A 42 25.02 13.37 0.36
N ILE A 43 23.73 13.38 0.07
CA ILE A 43 23.13 14.20 -0.99
C ILE A 43 23.06 15.69 -0.57
N GLY A 44 23.06 15.98 0.73
CA GLY A 44 23.27 17.35 1.25
C GLY A 44 22.38 17.77 2.42
N PHE A 45 21.36 17.00 2.78
CA PHE A 45 20.43 17.32 3.86
C PHE A 45 20.36 16.22 4.92
N ASN A 46 20.09 16.62 6.16
CA ASN A 46 19.80 15.75 7.27
C ASN A 46 18.30 15.80 7.58
N ASN A 47 17.62 14.65 7.45
CA ASN A 47 16.20 14.53 7.72
C ASN A 47 15.94 13.76 9.01
N THR A 48 16.33 14.35 10.13
CA THR A 48 16.21 13.71 11.43
C THR A 48 14.81 13.88 12.04
N TYR A 49 14.52 13.05 13.03
CA TYR A 49 13.35 13.22 13.88
C TYR A 49 13.52 14.43 14.79
N ALA A 50 12.42 15.10 15.08
CA ALA A 50 12.35 16.13 16.10
C ALA A 50 10.96 16.10 16.75
N ILE A 51 10.78 16.86 17.84
CA ILE A 51 9.47 17.03 18.48
C ILE A 51 8.91 18.39 18.10
N GLY A 52 7.68 18.40 17.58
CA GLY A 52 6.95 19.59 17.19
C GLY A 52 5.78 19.89 18.12
N ILE A 53 5.57 21.18 18.42
CA ILE A 53 4.41 21.73 19.13
C ILE A 53 3.90 22.95 18.35
N LEU A 54 2.59 23.26 18.41
CA LEU A 54 2.09 24.50 17.80
C LEU A 54 2.82 25.72 18.38
N GLN A 55 3.22 26.64 17.50
CA GLN A 55 3.96 27.86 17.84
C GLN A 55 3.25 28.67 18.95
N GLU A 56 1.93 28.84 18.84
CA GLU A 56 1.11 29.52 19.85
C GLU A 56 1.15 28.81 21.22
N ALA A 57 1.07 27.47 21.23
CA ALA A 57 1.12 26.68 22.45
C ALA A 57 2.51 26.71 23.09
N SER A 58 3.57 26.63 22.28
CA SER A 58 4.95 26.78 22.73
C SER A 58 5.17 28.13 23.40
N ASP A 59 4.75 29.23 22.77
CA ASP A 59 4.94 30.58 23.33
C ASP A 59 4.16 30.76 24.64
N LYS A 60 2.95 30.21 24.72
CA LYS A 60 2.11 30.26 25.92
C LYS A 60 2.70 29.46 27.09
N LEU A 61 3.30 28.31 26.81
CA LEU A 61 3.85 27.39 27.83
C LEU A 61 5.36 27.60 28.05
N GLY A 62 6.03 28.40 27.22
CA GLY A 62 7.49 28.60 27.27
C GLY A 62 8.26 27.30 27.03
N ILE A 63 7.82 26.46 26.09
CA ILE A 63 8.48 25.19 25.73
C ILE A 63 9.32 25.42 24.49
N ASN A 64 10.65 25.42 24.62
CA ASN A 64 11.56 25.58 23.46
C ASN A 64 12.47 24.36 23.26
N ASN A 65 12.76 23.64 24.34
CA ASN A 65 13.65 22.49 24.33
C ASN A 65 12.86 21.21 24.63
N ILE A 66 13.36 20.05 24.19
CA ILE A 66 12.74 18.76 24.55
C ILE A 66 12.76 18.59 26.09
N SER A 67 13.82 19.03 26.76
CA SER A 67 13.89 19.02 28.24
C SER A 67 12.76 19.82 28.94
N ASP A 68 12.18 20.84 28.30
CA ASP A 68 11.08 21.62 28.91
C ASP A 68 9.80 20.80 29.08
N LEU A 69 9.60 19.76 28.26
CA LEU A 69 8.46 18.85 28.36
C LEU A 69 8.38 18.18 29.74
N ARG A 70 9.50 18.05 30.48
CA ARG A 70 9.50 17.53 31.86
C ARG A 70 8.54 18.26 32.79
N LYS A 71 8.29 19.54 32.54
CA LYS A 71 7.42 20.40 33.36
C LYS A 71 5.93 20.11 33.15
N TYR A 72 5.57 19.37 32.10
CA TYR A 72 4.20 19.24 31.61
C TYR A 72 3.76 17.76 31.46
N PRO A 73 3.57 17.03 32.58
CA PRO A 73 3.25 15.59 32.55
C PRO A 73 1.88 15.24 31.96
N LYS A 74 0.99 16.23 31.82
CA LYS A 74 -0.39 16.06 31.33
C LYS A 74 -0.55 16.28 29.83
N LEU A 75 0.52 16.66 29.11
CA LEU A 75 0.43 16.80 27.66
C LEU A 75 0.12 15.44 27.01
N THR A 76 -0.79 15.46 26.04
CA THR A 76 -1.06 14.34 25.16
C THR A 76 -0.08 14.39 23.99
N LEU A 77 0.74 13.35 23.84
CA LEU A 77 1.69 13.24 22.74
C LEU A 77 1.11 12.30 21.68
N GLY A 78 1.10 12.71 20.42
CA GLY A 78 0.69 11.86 19.31
C GLY A 78 1.89 11.58 18.41
N PHE A 79 2.31 10.33 18.33
CA PHE A 79 3.48 9.95 17.57
C PHE A 79 3.14 9.02 16.41
N GLY A 80 3.92 9.10 15.34
CA GLY A 80 3.96 8.11 14.29
C GLY A 80 4.16 6.71 14.87
N ASN A 81 3.44 5.71 14.36
CA ASN A 81 3.58 4.33 14.85
C ASN A 81 5.03 3.82 14.75
N GLU A 82 5.75 4.20 13.69
CA GLU A 82 7.18 3.89 13.55
C GLU A 82 7.98 4.48 14.72
N PHE A 83 7.79 5.78 15.01
CA PHE A 83 8.48 6.47 16.10
C PHE A 83 8.23 5.85 17.49
N LEU A 84 7.10 5.17 17.70
CA LEU A 84 6.85 4.45 18.95
C LEU A 84 7.64 3.15 19.07
N GLU A 85 7.94 2.49 17.95
CA GLU A 85 8.57 1.17 17.91
C GLU A 85 10.10 1.25 17.82
N ARG A 86 10.63 2.34 17.24
CA ARG A 86 12.06 2.57 17.05
C ARG A 86 12.84 2.66 18.37
N SER A 87 14.08 2.20 18.34
CA SER A 87 15.01 2.28 19.49
C SER A 87 15.40 3.73 19.83
N ASP A 88 15.60 4.57 18.80
CA ASP A 88 15.82 6.01 18.90
C ASP A 88 14.51 6.83 18.93
N GLY A 89 13.37 6.15 18.91
CA GLY A 89 12.03 6.74 19.00
C GLY A 89 11.61 7.09 20.44
N TRP A 90 10.30 7.05 20.69
CA TRP A 90 9.70 7.50 21.97
C TRP A 90 10.29 6.80 23.20
N VAL A 91 10.53 5.49 23.13
CA VAL A 91 11.06 4.72 24.28
C VAL A 91 12.46 5.20 24.66
N GLY A 92 13.33 5.38 23.68
CA GLY A 92 14.68 5.91 23.86
C GLY A 92 14.65 7.35 24.35
N LEU A 93 13.89 8.21 23.65
CA LEU A 93 13.77 9.63 23.96
C LEU A 93 13.27 9.86 25.39
N ARG A 94 12.19 9.17 25.77
CA ARG A 94 11.60 9.27 27.11
C ARG A 94 12.60 8.89 28.20
N LYS A 95 13.42 7.86 27.96
CA LYS A 95 14.45 7.44 28.91
C LYS A 95 15.57 8.45 29.01
N HIS A 96 16.12 8.90 27.88
CA HIS A 96 17.23 9.86 27.81
C HIS A 96 16.86 11.19 28.45
N TYR A 97 15.66 11.69 28.12
CA TYR A 97 15.13 12.94 28.65
C TYR A 97 14.37 12.81 29.96
N SER A 98 14.17 11.61 30.52
CA SER A 98 13.36 11.42 31.74
C SER A 98 11.97 12.06 31.64
N LEU A 99 11.29 11.88 30.50
CA LEU A 99 9.99 12.52 30.22
C LEU A 99 8.84 11.85 31.00
N PRO A 100 8.02 12.62 31.74
CA PRO A 100 7.00 12.07 32.62
C PRO A 100 5.67 11.74 31.93
N GLN A 101 5.47 12.15 30.67
CA GLN A 101 4.20 11.97 29.96
C GLN A 101 3.83 10.49 29.85
N THR A 102 2.56 10.21 30.15
CA THR A 102 1.97 8.87 30.03
C THR A 102 0.86 8.80 28.97
N GLN A 103 0.34 9.95 28.52
CA GLN A 103 -0.67 10.04 27.48
C GLN A 103 0.02 10.10 26.13
N VAL A 104 0.22 8.94 25.53
CA VAL A 104 0.90 8.78 24.25
C VAL A 104 0.03 7.95 23.31
N ILE A 105 -0.21 8.47 22.11
CA ILE A 105 -1.12 7.88 21.12
C ILE A 105 -0.32 7.60 19.85
N GLY A 106 -0.45 6.38 19.32
CA GLY A 106 0.09 6.02 18.01
C GLY A 106 -0.86 6.45 16.90
N LEU A 107 -0.34 7.21 15.93
CA LEU A 107 -1.08 7.78 14.81
C LEU A 107 -0.31 7.53 13.51
N ASP A 108 -1.01 7.66 12.39
CA ASP A 108 -0.34 7.88 11.10
C ASP A 108 0.27 9.29 11.10
N HIS A 109 1.44 9.46 10.47
CA HIS A 109 2.21 10.72 10.50
C HIS A 109 1.39 11.92 9.99
N ASP A 110 0.61 11.73 8.92
CA ASP A 110 -0.19 12.82 8.36
C ASP A 110 -1.43 13.12 9.24
N LEU A 111 -2.00 12.09 9.88
CA LEU A 111 -3.09 12.27 10.84
C LEU A 111 -2.62 12.94 12.14
N ALA A 112 -1.36 12.75 12.54
CA ALA A 112 -0.80 13.41 13.71
C ALA A 112 -0.79 14.94 13.54
N TYR A 113 -0.49 15.46 12.34
CA TYR A 113 -0.62 16.91 12.07
C TYR A 113 -2.05 17.42 12.25
N GLN A 114 -3.05 16.69 11.76
CA GLN A 114 -4.45 17.04 11.95
C GLN A 114 -4.86 16.98 13.44
N GLY A 115 -4.34 15.98 14.16
CA GLY A 115 -4.50 15.86 15.61
C GLY A 115 -3.93 17.07 16.35
N LEU A 116 -2.74 17.52 15.95
CA LEU A 116 -2.05 18.66 16.55
C LEU A 116 -2.83 19.96 16.31
N VAL A 117 -3.23 20.22 15.06
CA VAL A 117 -3.99 21.42 14.67
C VAL A 117 -5.38 21.46 15.31
N SER A 118 -6.05 20.31 15.46
CA SER A 118 -7.36 20.23 16.11
C SER A 118 -7.29 20.32 17.65
N GLY A 119 -6.08 20.26 18.24
CA GLY A 119 -5.88 20.20 19.68
C GLY A 119 -6.23 18.85 20.31
N SER A 120 -6.32 17.78 19.51
CA SER A 120 -6.49 16.41 20.00
C SER A 120 -5.19 15.84 20.59
N ILE A 121 -4.04 16.39 20.18
CA ILE A 121 -2.71 16.15 20.76
C ILE A 121 -1.99 17.50 20.93
N ASP A 122 -1.02 17.56 21.84
CA ASP A 122 -0.27 18.78 22.17
C ASP A 122 1.10 18.85 21.49
N ALA A 123 1.71 17.70 21.20
CA ALA A 123 2.97 17.60 20.49
C ALA A 123 3.06 16.29 19.71
N MET A 124 3.90 16.28 18.67
CA MET A 124 4.13 15.12 17.80
C MET A 124 5.58 15.01 17.37
N ASP A 125 5.96 13.87 16.80
CA ASP A 125 7.21 13.74 16.06
C ASP A 125 7.06 14.38 14.68
N VAL A 126 8.11 15.07 14.23
CA VAL A 126 8.18 15.69 12.91
C VAL A 126 9.52 15.35 12.26
N TYR A 127 9.53 15.34 10.94
CA TYR A 127 10.77 15.31 10.18
C TYR A 127 11.23 16.75 9.93
N THR A 128 12.51 17.05 10.17
CA THR A 128 13.05 18.42 10.05
C THR A 128 12.87 19.02 8.65
N THR A 129 12.76 18.19 7.62
CA THR A 129 12.54 18.64 6.23
C THR A 129 11.07 18.73 5.80
N ASP A 130 10.11 18.50 6.71
CA ASP A 130 8.69 18.49 6.37
C ASP A 130 8.12 19.90 6.19
N ALA A 131 7.49 20.14 5.04
CA ALA A 131 6.87 21.43 4.73
C ALA A 131 5.69 21.77 5.66
N ALA A 132 5.07 20.75 6.25
CA ALA A 132 3.96 20.88 7.20
C ALA A 132 4.35 21.71 8.43
N ILE A 133 5.62 21.71 8.84
CA ILE A 133 6.12 22.51 9.97
C ILE A 133 5.82 23.99 9.76
N ARG A 134 6.16 24.51 8.57
CA ARG A 134 5.92 25.91 8.22
C ARG A 134 4.43 26.19 7.98
N LEU A 135 3.74 25.26 7.30
CA LEU A 135 2.32 25.41 6.94
C LEU A 135 1.43 25.57 8.18
N TYR A 136 1.65 24.73 9.19
CA TYR A 136 0.84 24.71 10.41
C TYR A 136 1.40 25.58 11.54
N GLY A 137 2.54 26.26 11.31
CA GLY A 137 3.19 27.08 12.33
C GLY A 137 3.60 26.24 13.53
N ILE A 138 4.38 25.19 13.30
CA ILE A 138 4.88 24.29 14.33
C ILE A 138 6.28 24.77 14.74
N ARG A 139 6.50 24.90 16.05
CA ARG A 139 7.84 25.04 16.61
C ARG A 139 8.44 23.66 16.77
N VAL A 140 9.57 23.45 16.11
CA VAL A 140 10.46 22.31 16.36
C VAL A 140 11.25 22.60 17.64
N LEU A 141 11.18 21.70 18.61
CA LEU A 141 11.88 21.82 19.88
C LEU A 141 13.37 21.48 19.69
N GLU A 142 14.24 22.21 20.39
CA GLU A 142 15.69 21.93 20.39
C GLU A 142 15.99 20.60 21.12
N ASP A 143 16.73 19.72 20.45
CA ASP A 143 17.26 18.46 21.01
C ASP A 143 18.51 18.74 21.88
N ASP A 144 18.27 19.37 23.03
CA ASP A 144 19.31 19.93 23.92
C ASP A 144 20.26 18.89 24.55
N LEU A 145 19.89 17.60 24.52
CA LEU A 145 20.72 16.47 24.96
C LEU A 145 21.19 15.56 23.81
N GLN A 146 21.01 15.98 22.56
CA GLN A 146 21.49 15.29 21.34
C GLN A 146 21.11 13.80 21.29
N HIS A 147 19.82 13.52 21.40
CA HIS A 147 19.28 12.16 21.33
C HIS A 147 19.19 11.63 19.90
N PHE A 148 18.80 12.47 18.95
CA PHE A 148 18.50 12.00 17.60
C PHE A 148 19.77 11.85 16.74
N PRO A 149 19.94 10.71 16.05
CA PRO A 149 21.08 10.54 15.15
C PRO A 149 20.91 11.36 13.87
N ALA A 150 21.99 11.43 13.08
CA ALA A 150 21.95 12.03 11.76
C ALA A 150 21.34 11.05 10.74
N TYR A 151 20.32 11.54 10.03
CA TYR A 151 19.66 10.89 8.92
C TYR A 151 20.04 11.60 7.63
N ASN A 152 21.30 11.42 7.21
CA ASN A 152 21.78 11.97 5.96
C ASN A 152 21.24 11.14 4.80
N ALA A 153 20.62 11.81 3.82
CA ALA A 153 20.13 11.14 2.61
C ALA A 153 21.32 10.69 1.75
N VAL A 154 21.30 9.43 1.31
CA VAL A 154 22.31 8.79 0.46
C VAL A 154 21.60 7.93 -0.60
N PHE A 155 22.29 7.58 -1.68
CA PHE A 155 21.82 6.56 -2.61
C PHE A 155 22.47 5.22 -2.31
N ILE A 156 21.66 4.16 -2.17
CA ILE A 156 22.13 2.77 -2.16
C ILE A 156 21.93 2.19 -3.55
N TYR A 157 22.95 1.51 -4.06
CA TYR A 157 22.93 0.91 -5.39
C TYR A 157 23.61 -0.46 -5.42
N ARG A 158 23.25 -1.29 -6.40
CA ARG A 158 23.95 -2.55 -6.68
C ARG A 158 25.26 -2.29 -7.40
N ASP A 159 26.35 -2.95 -7.00
CA ASP A 159 27.65 -2.78 -7.66
C ASP A 159 27.60 -3.14 -9.14
N GLN A 160 26.87 -4.21 -9.48
CA GLN A 160 26.69 -4.63 -10.87
C GLN A 160 25.97 -3.57 -11.71
N TRP A 161 25.03 -2.83 -11.12
CA TRP A 161 24.33 -1.76 -11.81
C TRP A 161 25.26 -0.58 -12.05
N ARG A 162 26.05 -0.19 -11.03
CA ARG A 162 27.07 0.86 -11.16
C ARG A 162 28.06 0.55 -12.28
N ILE A 163 28.62 -0.66 -12.31
CA ILE A 163 29.60 -1.08 -13.33
C ILE A 163 29.01 -0.97 -14.75
N LYS A 164 27.73 -1.34 -14.93
CA LYS A 164 27.04 -1.25 -16.22
C LYS A 164 26.64 0.18 -16.61
N ASN A 165 26.39 1.05 -15.62
CA ASN A 165 25.83 2.38 -15.82
C ASN A 165 26.76 3.49 -15.32
N ASN A 166 28.08 3.37 -15.57
CA ASN A 166 29.07 4.26 -14.98
C ASN A 166 28.80 5.76 -15.24
N ASN A 167 28.34 6.12 -16.45
CA ASN A 167 27.99 7.53 -16.76
C ASN A 167 26.83 8.06 -15.90
N LEU A 168 25.83 7.23 -15.61
CA LEU A 168 24.71 7.60 -14.75
C LEU A 168 25.14 7.69 -13.29
N PHE A 169 26.07 6.81 -12.88
CA PHE A 169 26.68 6.87 -11.56
C PHE A 169 27.51 8.14 -11.37
N ASP A 170 28.24 8.59 -12.40
CA ASP A 170 28.98 9.85 -12.36
C ASP A 170 28.06 11.06 -12.22
N PHE A 171 26.89 11.04 -12.86
CA PHE A 171 25.83 12.04 -12.66
C PHE A 171 25.23 11.98 -11.24
N LEU A 172 24.99 10.79 -10.69
CA LEU A 172 24.49 10.67 -9.31
C LEU A 172 25.48 11.24 -8.30
N ARG A 173 26.78 11.00 -8.51
CA ARG A 173 27.84 11.61 -7.71
C ARG A 173 27.86 13.13 -7.80
N SER A 174 27.46 13.72 -8.93
CA SER A 174 27.39 15.18 -9.02
C SER A 174 26.28 15.77 -8.15
N LEU A 175 25.35 14.96 -7.64
CA LEU A 175 24.31 15.39 -6.71
C LEU A 175 24.76 15.38 -5.24
N GLU A 176 25.93 14.81 -4.93
CA GLU A 176 26.46 14.75 -3.56
C GLU A 176 26.71 16.16 -3.02
N GLY A 177 26.11 16.46 -1.87
CA GLY A 177 26.18 17.77 -1.20
C GLY A 177 25.40 18.91 -1.86
N LEU A 178 24.63 18.67 -2.93
CA LEU A 178 23.90 19.73 -3.64
C LEU A 178 22.54 20.08 -3.03
N ILE A 179 21.86 19.14 -2.39
CA ILE A 179 20.51 19.35 -1.87
C ILE A 179 20.60 19.72 -0.40
N ASP A 180 20.66 21.02 -0.10
CA ASP A 180 20.60 21.48 1.29
C ASP A 180 19.17 21.33 1.89
N GLU A 181 19.09 21.40 3.23
CA GLU A 181 17.82 21.24 3.96
C GLU A 181 16.76 22.25 3.53
N ALA A 182 17.15 23.51 3.30
CA ALA A 182 16.23 24.57 2.91
C ALA A 182 15.61 24.30 1.53
N SER A 183 16.42 23.82 0.58
CA SER A 183 15.99 23.42 -0.74
C SER A 183 15.07 22.20 -0.68
N MET A 184 15.39 21.21 0.17
CA MET A 184 14.54 20.04 0.33
C MET A 184 13.19 20.37 0.96
N VAL A 185 13.16 21.24 1.98
CA VAL A 185 11.91 21.76 2.55
C VAL A 185 11.08 22.49 1.49
N ALA A 186 11.71 23.32 0.67
CA ALA A 186 11.02 24.04 -0.41
C ALA A 186 10.44 23.09 -1.46
N MET A 187 11.20 22.08 -1.88
CA MET A 187 10.73 21.06 -2.83
C MET A 187 9.58 20.24 -2.24
N ASN A 188 9.67 19.82 -0.96
CA ASN A 188 8.57 19.16 -0.27
C ASN A 188 7.32 20.05 -0.19
N ALA A 189 7.49 21.36 -0.02
CA ALA A 189 6.39 22.32 -0.01
C ALA A 189 5.72 22.45 -1.39
N TYR A 190 6.51 22.52 -2.47
CA TYR A 190 5.98 22.55 -3.83
C TYR A 190 5.12 21.31 -4.15
N VAL A 191 5.51 20.15 -3.65
CA VAL A 191 4.74 18.91 -3.83
C VAL A 191 3.51 18.88 -2.94
N LYS A 192 3.68 19.03 -1.62
CA LYS A 192 2.58 18.85 -0.65
C LYS A 192 1.59 20.01 -0.65
N VAL A 193 2.08 21.25 -0.71
CA VAL A 193 1.24 22.46 -0.60
C VAL A 193 0.76 22.92 -1.97
N ASP A 194 1.68 23.08 -2.92
CA ASP A 194 1.36 23.63 -4.24
C ASP A 194 0.90 22.55 -5.24
N ARG A 195 0.89 21.27 -4.82
CA ARG A 195 0.42 20.12 -5.61
C ARG A 195 1.14 19.96 -6.94
N LEU A 196 2.41 20.35 -6.97
CA LEU A 196 3.27 20.15 -8.13
C LEU A 196 3.74 18.69 -8.19
N ASP A 197 3.79 18.15 -9.40
CA ASP A 197 4.27 16.79 -9.68
C ASP A 197 5.74 16.65 -9.30
N GLU A 198 6.08 15.60 -8.56
CA GLU A 198 7.39 15.39 -7.93
C GLU A 198 8.51 15.36 -8.96
N ALA A 199 8.27 14.73 -10.11
CA ALA A 199 9.22 14.67 -11.20
C ALA A 199 9.46 16.05 -11.82
N THR A 200 8.45 16.92 -11.82
CA THR A 200 8.59 18.31 -12.27
C THR A 200 9.44 19.12 -11.30
N VAL A 201 9.20 18.99 -9.99
CA VAL A 201 9.97 19.69 -8.96
C VAL A 201 11.44 19.23 -8.99
N ALA A 202 11.68 17.93 -9.05
CA ALA A 202 13.03 17.37 -9.12
C ALA A 202 13.76 17.78 -10.41
N ALA A 203 13.08 17.75 -11.57
CA ALA A 203 13.66 18.16 -12.84
C ALA A 203 14.02 19.65 -12.85
N GLN A 204 13.16 20.50 -12.29
CA GLN A 204 13.44 21.93 -12.17
C GLN A 204 14.68 22.18 -11.31
N PHE A 205 14.75 21.55 -10.13
CA PHE A 205 15.90 21.67 -9.24
C PHE A 205 17.21 21.23 -9.93
N VAL A 206 17.19 20.05 -10.57
CA VAL A 206 18.36 19.54 -11.30
C VAL A 206 18.76 20.47 -12.45
N SER A 207 17.78 21.02 -13.17
CA SER A 207 18.02 21.95 -14.28
C SER A 207 18.69 23.23 -13.78
N ASP A 208 18.19 23.79 -12.67
CA ASP A 208 18.71 25.03 -12.09
C ASP A 208 20.10 24.87 -11.47
N GLN A 209 20.37 23.74 -10.82
CA GLN A 209 21.64 23.50 -10.11
C GLN A 209 22.77 23.00 -11.03
N LEU A 210 22.44 22.21 -12.05
CA LEU A 210 23.43 21.56 -12.91
C LEU A 210 23.48 22.13 -14.34
N ASP A 211 22.66 23.13 -14.65
CA ASP A 211 22.56 23.76 -15.99
C ASP A 211 22.31 22.72 -17.10
N VAL A 212 21.43 21.74 -16.81
CA VAL A 212 21.06 20.66 -17.73
C VAL A 212 19.60 20.76 -18.12
N ALA A 213 19.29 20.48 -19.39
CA ALA A 213 17.90 20.38 -19.83
C ALA A 213 17.31 19.03 -19.40
N VAL A 214 16.40 19.04 -18.42
CA VAL A 214 15.68 17.83 -17.98
C VAL A 214 14.28 17.82 -18.58
N ALA A 215 14.02 16.84 -19.45
CA ALA A 215 12.67 16.61 -19.96
C ALA A 215 11.88 15.75 -18.99
N VAL A 216 10.76 16.27 -18.48
CA VAL A 216 9.81 15.50 -17.68
C VAL A 216 8.81 14.85 -18.62
N ASP A 217 8.83 13.52 -18.70
CA ASP A 217 7.80 12.77 -19.43
C ASP A 217 6.49 12.77 -18.63
N LYS A 218 5.71 13.85 -18.78
CA LYS A 218 4.38 13.94 -18.18
C LYS A 218 3.43 13.03 -18.94
N LYS A 219 3.24 11.82 -18.45
CA LYS A 219 2.11 10.98 -18.88
C LYS A 219 0.83 11.77 -18.68
N SER A 220 0.12 12.03 -19.78
CA SER A 220 -1.22 12.62 -19.77
C SER A 220 -2.12 11.89 -18.77
N TRP A 221 -3.07 12.61 -18.17
CA TRP A 221 -4.10 12.01 -17.31
C TRP A 221 -4.77 10.79 -17.98
N VAL A 222 -5.01 10.86 -19.29
CA VAL A 222 -5.58 9.74 -20.06
C VAL A 222 -4.62 8.55 -20.10
N ALA A 223 -3.32 8.80 -20.30
CA ALA A 223 -2.31 7.74 -20.31
C ALA A 223 -2.17 7.08 -18.93
N ARG A 224 -2.21 7.87 -17.84
CA ARG A 224 -2.22 7.36 -16.46
C ARG A 224 -3.46 6.52 -16.20
N LEU A 225 -4.64 7.00 -16.61
CA LEU A 225 -5.90 6.28 -16.47
C LEU A 225 -5.86 4.94 -17.23
N LEU A 226 -5.44 4.93 -18.49
CA LEU A 226 -5.35 3.71 -19.29
C LEU A 226 -4.35 2.71 -18.71
N PHE A 227 -3.20 3.20 -18.23
CA PHE A 227 -2.19 2.37 -17.58
C PHE A 227 -2.75 1.71 -16.31
N ASN A 228 -3.37 2.50 -15.42
CA ASN A 228 -3.98 1.99 -14.20
C ASN A 228 -5.14 1.04 -14.50
N THR A 229 -5.96 1.33 -15.52
CA THR A 229 -7.03 0.44 -15.98
C THR A 229 -6.47 -0.92 -16.40
N TYR A 230 -5.39 -0.93 -17.18
CA TYR A 230 -4.76 -2.14 -17.66
C TYR A 230 -4.19 -2.99 -16.51
N GLU A 231 -3.46 -2.37 -15.59
CA GLU A 231 -2.94 -3.07 -14.41
C GLU A 231 -4.07 -3.65 -13.56
N HIS A 232 -5.12 -2.85 -13.32
CA HIS A 232 -6.27 -3.28 -12.51
C HIS A 232 -7.00 -4.47 -13.16
N LEU A 233 -7.27 -4.39 -14.46
CA LEU A 233 -7.88 -5.48 -15.23
C LEU A 233 -7.01 -6.74 -15.27
N LYS A 234 -5.68 -6.58 -15.33
CA LYS A 234 -4.75 -7.72 -15.29
C LYS A 234 -4.84 -8.44 -13.94
N LEU A 235 -4.81 -7.71 -12.83
CA LEU A 235 -4.94 -8.29 -11.48
C LEU A 235 -6.27 -9.02 -11.30
N VAL A 236 -7.38 -8.37 -11.64
CA VAL A 236 -8.73 -8.92 -11.51
C VAL A 236 -8.94 -10.11 -12.45
N GLY A 237 -8.54 -9.99 -13.71
CA GLY A 237 -8.75 -11.02 -14.73
C GLY A 237 -7.98 -12.30 -14.43
N ILE A 238 -6.69 -12.20 -14.04
CA ILE A 238 -5.88 -13.37 -13.70
C ILE A 238 -6.43 -14.05 -12.44
N SER A 239 -6.71 -13.28 -11.38
CA SER A 239 -7.20 -13.84 -10.11
C SER A 239 -8.60 -14.46 -10.24
N LEU A 240 -9.53 -13.80 -10.93
CA LEU A 240 -10.87 -14.34 -11.20
C LEU A 240 -10.80 -15.56 -12.11
N GLY A 241 -9.99 -15.54 -13.16
CA GLY A 241 -9.78 -16.67 -14.05
C GLY A 241 -9.27 -17.91 -13.30
N ALA A 242 -8.25 -17.73 -12.46
CA ALA A 242 -7.76 -18.79 -11.57
C ALA A 242 -8.85 -19.28 -10.61
N ALA A 243 -9.65 -18.36 -10.05
CA ALA A 243 -10.72 -18.71 -9.13
C ALA A 243 -11.81 -19.55 -9.82
N LEU A 244 -12.20 -19.22 -11.05
CA LEU A 244 -13.16 -20.00 -11.83
C LEU A 244 -12.69 -21.44 -12.09
N LEU A 245 -11.40 -21.61 -12.41
CA LEU A 245 -10.82 -22.93 -12.67
C LEU A 245 -10.87 -23.85 -11.44
N VAL A 246 -10.82 -23.29 -10.23
CA VAL A 246 -10.79 -24.04 -8.97
C VAL A 246 -12.18 -24.11 -8.31
N ALA A 247 -12.87 -22.98 -8.21
CA ALA A 247 -14.12 -22.84 -7.50
C ALA A 247 -15.30 -23.55 -8.18
N LEU A 248 -15.35 -23.59 -9.53
CA LEU A 248 -16.43 -24.30 -10.24
C LEU A 248 -16.36 -25.82 -9.98
N PRO A 249 -15.21 -26.50 -10.15
CA PRO A 249 -15.08 -27.90 -9.75
C PRO A 249 -15.37 -28.13 -8.26
N LEU A 250 -14.87 -27.28 -7.37
CA LEU A 250 -15.12 -27.40 -5.93
C LEU A 250 -16.61 -27.27 -5.61
N GLY A 251 -17.33 -26.34 -6.26
CA GLY A 251 -18.78 -26.19 -6.11
C GLY A 251 -19.55 -27.42 -6.59
N VAL A 252 -19.15 -28.01 -7.73
CA VAL A 252 -19.74 -29.26 -8.22
C VAL A 252 -19.50 -30.43 -7.27
N ILE A 253 -18.27 -30.56 -6.75
CA ILE A 253 -17.93 -31.59 -5.75
C ILE A 253 -18.73 -31.39 -4.47
N ALA A 254 -18.85 -30.14 -4.01
CA ALA A 254 -19.61 -29.80 -2.82
C ALA A 254 -21.08 -30.18 -2.95
N ALA A 255 -21.70 -29.91 -4.11
CA ALA A 255 -23.09 -30.27 -4.37
C ALA A 255 -23.32 -31.79 -4.42
N ARG A 256 -22.33 -32.55 -4.92
CA ARG A 256 -22.44 -34.02 -5.05
C ARG A 256 -22.26 -34.77 -3.74
N PHE A 257 -21.43 -34.26 -2.84
CA PHE A 257 -21.04 -34.96 -1.62
C PHE A 257 -21.33 -34.10 -0.40
N GLN A 258 -22.52 -34.22 0.19
CA GLN A 258 -23.01 -33.35 1.26
C GLN A 258 -22.01 -33.09 2.41
N LYS A 259 -21.34 -34.12 2.93
CA LYS A 259 -20.34 -33.97 4.01
C LYS A 259 -19.08 -33.24 3.55
N VAL A 260 -18.57 -33.57 2.37
CA VAL A 260 -17.39 -32.92 1.78
C VAL A 260 -17.73 -31.48 1.40
N GLY A 261 -18.95 -31.22 0.92
CA GLY A 261 -19.43 -29.89 0.59
C GLY A 261 -19.49 -28.95 1.78
N GLN A 262 -19.96 -29.44 2.93
CA GLN A 262 -19.91 -28.66 4.19
C GLN A 262 -18.47 -28.29 4.56
N LEU A 263 -17.52 -29.22 4.44
CA LEU A 263 -16.11 -28.95 4.70
C LEU A 263 -15.52 -27.93 3.71
N ILE A 264 -15.78 -28.08 2.41
CA ILE A 264 -15.31 -27.15 1.37
C ILE A 264 -15.85 -25.73 1.65
N LEU A 265 -17.16 -25.60 1.90
CA LEU A 265 -17.78 -24.30 2.21
C LEU A 265 -17.23 -23.70 3.51
N ALA A 266 -16.95 -24.52 4.53
CA ALA A 266 -16.35 -24.06 5.77
C ALA A 266 -14.93 -23.53 5.55
N VAL A 267 -14.08 -24.26 4.82
CA VAL A 267 -12.69 -23.86 4.55
C VAL A 267 -12.64 -22.58 3.71
N VAL A 268 -13.40 -22.54 2.61
CA VAL A 268 -13.44 -21.35 1.75
C VAL A 268 -14.10 -20.17 2.47
N GLY A 269 -15.07 -20.43 3.34
CA GLY A 269 -15.65 -19.42 4.23
C GLY A 269 -14.64 -18.83 5.19
N LEU A 270 -13.85 -19.68 5.87
CA LEU A 270 -12.80 -19.27 6.80
C LEU A 270 -11.78 -18.35 6.11
N ILE A 271 -11.37 -18.65 4.88
CA ILE A 271 -10.46 -17.82 4.11
C ILE A 271 -11.01 -16.39 3.94
N GLN A 272 -12.31 -16.24 3.63
CA GLN A 272 -12.93 -14.92 3.44
C GLN A 272 -13.13 -14.15 4.77
N THR A 273 -13.05 -14.82 5.92
CA THR A 273 -13.12 -14.14 7.23
C THR A 273 -11.83 -13.43 7.61
N ILE A 274 -10.69 -13.78 6.99
CA ILE A 274 -9.41 -13.12 7.23
C ILE A 274 -9.49 -11.71 6.62
N PRO A 275 -9.29 -10.62 7.38
CA PRO A 275 -9.34 -9.26 6.83
C PRO A 275 -8.48 -9.10 5.58
N SER A 276 -9.00 -8.43 4.54
CA SER A 276 -8.35 -8.40 3.22
C SER A 276 -6.95 -7.80 3.30
N LEU A 277 -6.81 -6.68 4.01
CA LEU A 277 -5.52 -6.07 4.27
C LEU A 277 -4.51 -7.05 4.89
N ALA A 278 -4.94 -7.79 5.92
CA ALA A 278 -4.09 -8.76 6.60
C ALA A 278 -3.67 -9.91 5.66
N LEU A 279 -4.60 -10.40 4.81
CA LEU A 279 -4.28 -11.45 3.85
C LEU A 279 -3.24 -10.98 2.83
N PHE A 280 -3.34 -9.75 2.33
CA PHE A 280 -2.39 -9.19 1.36
C PHE A 280 -0.99 -9.10 1.96
N VAL A 281 -0.86 -8.56 3.18
CA VAL A 281 0.43 -8.46 3.89
C VAL A 281 0.99 -9.85 4.21
N PHE A 282 0.15 -10.79 4.63
CA PHE A 282 0.55 -12.17 4.93
C PHE A 282 1.11 -12.92 3.71
N MET A 283 0.76 -12.51 2.48
CA MET A 283 1.34 -13.11 1.28
C MET A 283 2.81 -12.68 1.03
N ILE A 284 3.28 -11.56 1.60
CA ILE A 284 4.61 -11.02 1.30
C ILE A 284 5.74 -12.01 1.61
N PRO A 285 5.79 -12.65 2.81
CA PRO A 285 6.84 -13.63 3.11
C PRO A 285 6.78 -14.89 2.24
N LEU A 286 5.62 -15.18 1.64
CA LEU A 286 5.38 -16.41 0.88
C LEU A 286 5.69 -16.27 -0.62
N VAL A 287 5.35 -15.13 -1.21
CA VAL A 287 5.40 -14.92 -2.67
C VAL A 287 6.06 -13.59 -3.07
N GLY A 288 6.58 -12.82 -2.11
CA GLY A 288 7.24 -11.54 -2.36
C GLY A 288 6.24 -10.38 -2.46
N ILE A 289 6.70 -9.27 -3.04
CA ILE A 289 5.91 -8.03 -3.21
C ILE A 289 5.34 -7.92 -4.63
N GLY A 290 4.39 -7.00 -4.83
CA GLY A 290 3.87 -6.64 -6.14
C GLY A 290 2.63 -7.43 -6.56
N GLY A 291 2.56 -7.75 -7.86
CA GLY A 291 1.40 -8.41 -8.47
C GLY A 291 1.06 -9.81 -7.94
N PRO A 292 2.03 -10.74 -7.81
CA PRO A 292 1.77 -12.12 -7.38
C PRO A 292 1.00 -12.28 -6.04
N PRO A 293 1.41 -11.65 -4.92
CA PRO A 293 0.66 -11.73 -3.66
C PRO A 293 -0.76 -11.20 -3.79
N ALA A 294 -0.96 -10.09 -4.52
CA ALA A 294 -2.29 -9.51 -4.73
C ALA A 294 -3.19 -10.47 -5.53
N ILE A 295 -2.68 -11.06 -6.61
CA ILE A 295 -3.42 -12.03 -7.43
C ILE A 295 -3.85 -13.22 -6.56
N LEU A 296 -2.95 -13.73 -5.71
CA LEU A 296 -3.24 -14.86 -4.84
C LEU A 296 -4.31 -14.52 -3.79
N ALA A 297 -4.23 -13.36 -3.15
CA ALA A 297 -5.24 -12.90 -2.20
C ALA A 297 -6.61 -12.69 -2.87
N LEU A 298 -6.65 -12.06 -4.04
CA LEU A 298 -7.88 -11.85 -4.82
C LEU A 298 -8.49 -13.17 -5.31
N PHE A 299 -7.64 -14.13 -5.70
CA PHE A 299 -8.07 -15.49 -6.05
C PHE A 299 -8.80 -16.14 -4.88
N LEU A 300 -8.18 -16.14 -3.70
CA LEU A 300 -8.73 -16.72 -2.47
C LEU A 300 -10.08 -16.10 -2.10
N TYR A 301 -10.17 -14.77 -2.15
CA TYR A 301 -11.41 -14.02 -1.89
C TYR A 301 -12.53 -14.32 -2.88
N SER A 302 -12.17 -14.61 -4.13
CA SER A 302 -13.13 -14.92 -5.19
C SER A 302 -13.75 -16.32 -5.06
N LEU A 303 -13.16 -17.21 -4.26
CA LEU A 303 -13.60 -18.61 -4.16
C LEU A 303 -15.00 -18.75 -3.54
N LEU A 304 -15.29 -18.09 -2.41
CA LEU A 304 -16.53 -18.37 -1.65
C LEU A 304 -17.80 -18.10 -2.46
N PRO A 305 -17.98 -16.93 -3.07
CA PRO A 305 -19.23 -16.65 -3.78
C PRO A 305 -19.42 -17.61 -4.96
N ILE A 306 -18.36 -18.00 -5.68
CA ILE A 306 -18.44 -18.94 -6.80
C ILE A 306 -18.79 -20.35 -6.30
N VAL A 307 -18.07 -20.88 -5.29
CA VAL A 307 -18.32 -22.23 -4.74
C VAL A 307 -19.74 -22.30 -4.17
N ARG A 308 -20.13 -21.32 -3.34
CA ARG A 308 -21.42 -21.29 -2.65
C ARG A 308 -22.60 -21.24 -3.63
N ASN A 309 -22.52 -20.39 -4.65
CA ASN A 309 -23.59 -20.28 -5.64
C ASN A 309 -23.62 -21.47 -6.60
N THR A 310 -22.47 -22.05 -6.95
CA THR A 310 -22.42 -23.30 -7.72
C THR A 310 -23.07 -24.45 -6.95
N HIS A 311 -22.74 -24.59 -5.65
CA HIS A 311 -23.38 -25.54 -4.76
C HIS A 311 -24.90 -25.31 -4.69
N ALA A 312 -25.33 -24.09 -4.37
CA ALA A 312 -26.74 -23.75 -4.23
C ALA A 312 -27.54 -23.98 -5.53
N GLY A 313 -26.96 -23.61 -6.68
CA GLY A 313 -27.59 -23.82 -7.98
C GLY A 313 -27.80 -25.30 -8.32
N LEU A 314 -26.80 -26.15 -8.01
CA LEU A 314 -26.89 -27.59 -8.28
C LEU A 314 -27.79 -28.33 -7.28
N SER A 315 -27.69 -28.00 -5.99
CA SER A 315 -28.53 -28.60 -4.94
C SER A 315 -29.98 -28.11 -4.97
N GLY A 316 -30.25 -26.97 -5.61
CA GLY A 316 -31.60 -26.42 -5.77
C GLY A 316 -32.40 -26.99 -6.95
N ILE A 317 -31.82 -27.89 -7.76
CA ILE A 317 -32.52 -28.48 -8.90
C ILE A 317 -33.64 -29.41 -8.40
N PRO A 318 -34.88 -29.28 -8.90
CA PRO A 318 -35.99 -30.17 -8.53
C PRO A 318 -35.64 -31.66 -8.74
N PRO A 319 -35.90 -32.54 -7.74
CA PRO A 319 -35.61 -33.97 -7.83
C PRO A 319 -36.22 -34.63 -9.07
N ASP A 320 -37.46 -34.29 -9.42
CA ASP A 320 -38.21 -34.85 -10.55
C ASP A 320 -37.47 -34.69 -11.89
N ILE A 321 -36.72 -33.58 -12.06
CA ILE A 321 -35.90 -33.33 -13.26
C ILE A 321 -34.70 -34.28 -13.28
N LEU A 322 -34.07 -34.50 -12.12
CA LEU A 322 -32.93 -35.40 -11.97
C LEU A 322 -33.32 -36.87 -12.13
N GLU A 323 -34.47 -37.27 -11.58
CA GLU A 323 -35.05 -38.60 -11.73
C GLU A 323 -35.41 -38.88 -13.18
N SER A 324 -36.06 -37.92 -13.85
CA SER A 324 -36.36 -38.00 -15.28
C SER A 324 -35.08 -38.19 -16.09
N ALA A 325 -34.04 -37.38 -15.86
CA ALA A 325 -32.75 -37.49 -16.54
C ALA A 325 -32.08 -38.87 -16.32
N THR A 326 -32.22 -39.44 -15.12
CA THR A 326 -31.73 -40.78 -14.80
C THR A 326 -32.56 -41.87 -15.49
N ALA A 327 -33.88 -41.72 -15.60
CA ALA A 327 -34.76 -42.69 -16.26
C ALA A 327 -34.49 -42.83 -17.78
N ILE A 328 -34.08 -41.75 -18.45
CA ILE A 328 -33.62 -41.77 -19.86
C ILE A 328 -32.20 -42.34 -20.03
N GLY A 329 -31.55 -42.77 -18.94
CA GLY A 329 -30.25 -43.44 -18.97
C GLY A 329 -29.05 -42.50 -19.10
N LEU A 330 -29.17 -41.22 -18.78
CA LEU A 330 -28.04 -40.29 -18.86
C LEU A 330 -26.95 -40.62 -17.81
N PRO A 331 -25.69 -40.88 -18.21
CA PRO A 331 -24.61 -41.09 -17.26
C PRO A 331 -24.29 -39.80 -16.49
N SER A 332 -23.73 -39.90 -15.28
CA SER A 332 -23.54 -38.76 -14.37
C SER A 332 -22.72 -37.58 -14.93
N ARG A 333 -21.86 -37.82 -15.93
CA ARG A 333 -21.12 -36.75 -16.65
C ARG A 333 -21.98 -36.06 -17.71
N ALA A 334 -22.84 -36.81 -18.40
CA ALA A 334 -23.79 -36.26 -19.37
C ALA A 334 -24.90 -35.51 -18.64
N ARG A 335 -25.44 -36.06 -17.55
CA ARG A 335 -26.42 -35.38 -16.70
C ARG A 335 -25.89 -34.06 -16.16
N LEU A 336 -24.64 -34.02 -15.67
CA LEU A 336 -24.00 -32.78 -15.23
C LEU A 336 -23.90 -31.74 -16.34
N ARG A 337 -23.39 -32.12 -17.52
CA ARG A 337 -23.13 -31.18 -18.61
C ARG A 337 -24.39 -30.71 -19.33
N LEU A 338 -25.37 -31.59 -19.50
CA LEU A 338 -26.56 -31.34 -20.33
C LEU A 338 -27.79 -30.89 -19.52
N VAL A 339 -27.84 -31.19 -18.22
CA VAL A 339 -29.00 -30.89 -17.37
C VAL A 339 -28.59 -30.01 -16.18
N GLU A 340 -27.68 -30.50 -15.33
CA GLU A 340 -27.40 -29.83 -14.05
C GLU A 340 -26.74 -28.46 -14.23
N LEU A 341 -25.66 -28.36 -15.01
CA LEU A 341 -24.94 -27.09 -15.24
C LEU A 341 -25.80 -26.04 -15.97
N PRO A 342 -26.57 -26.37 -17.04
CA PRO A 342 -27.49 -25.42 -17.64
C PRO A 342 -28.57 -24.92 -16.68
N MET A 343 -29.16 -25.82 -15.88
CA MET A 343 -30.20 -25.46 -14.90
C MET A 343 -29.65 -24.59 -13.76
N ALA A 344 -28.43 -24.87 -13.30
CA ALA A 344 -27.74 -24.09 -12.27
C ALA A 344 -27.08 -22.81 -12.81
N GLY A 345 -27.10 -22.58 -14.13
CA GLY A 345 -26.30 -21.56 -14.81
C GLY A 345 -26.56 -20.14 -14.31
N SER A 346 -27.81 -19.78 -14.00
CA SER A 346 -28.17 -18.46 -13.46
C SER A 346 -27.52 -18.21 -12.10
N MET A 347 -27.62 -19.19 -11.19
CA MET A 347 -27.00 -19.12 -9.86
C MET A 347 -25.47 -19.11 -9.97
N ILE A 348 -24.87 -19.98 -10.79
CA ILE A 348 -23.42 -19.99 -11.03
C ILE A 348 -22.96 -18.60 -11.50
N LEU A 349 -23.64 -18.03 -12.50
CA LEU A 349 -23.31 -16.71 -13.04
C LEU A 349 -23.46 -15.61 -11.98
N ALA A 350 -24.49 -15.67 -11.13
CA ALA A 350 -24.65 -14.75 -10.01
C ALA A 350 -23.49 -14.83 -9.01
N GLY A 351 -22.95 -16.04 -8.76
CA GLY A 351 -21.74 -16.23 -7.97
C GLY A 351 -20.50 -15.62 -8.60
N ILE A 352 -20.31 -15.84 -9.90
CA ILE A 352 -19.19 -15.26 -10.67
C ILE A 352 -19.28 -13.73 -10.67
N LYS A 353 -20.47 -13.18 -10.93
CA LYS A 353 -20.75 -11.74 -10.89
C LYS A 353 -20.39 -11.14 -9.52
N THR A 354 -20.86 -11.76 -8.44
CA THR A 354 -20.58 -11.31 -7.08
C THR A 354 -19.08 -11.32 -6.79
N SER A 355 -18.38 -12.41 -7.12
CA SER A 355 -16.93 -12.49 -6.97
C SER A 355 -16.20 -11.45 -7.82
N ALA A 356 -16.62 -11.21 -9.07
CA ALA A 356 -15.99 -10.22 -9.94
C ALA A 356 -16.09 -8.80 -9.38
N VAL A 357 -17.26 -8.41 -8.87
CA VAL A 357 -17.47 -7.08 -8.25
C VAL A 357 -16.63 -6.93 -6.98
N ILE A 358 -16.63 -7.94 -6.10
CA ILE A 358 -15.79 -7.95 -4.90
C ILE A 358 -14.31 -7.86 -5.29
N ASN A 359 -13.87 -8.65 -6.27
CA ASN A 359 -12.48 -8.69 -6.73
C ASN A 359 -12.02 -7.33 -7.27
N VAL A 360 -12.83 -6.65 -8.10
CA VAL A 360 -12.52 -5.28 -8.58
C VAL A 360 -12.33 -4.31 -7.41
N GLY A 361 -13.22 -4.37 -6.41
CA GLY A 361 -13.15 -3.51 -5.22
C GLY A 361 -11.94 -3.81 -4.34
N THR A 362 -11.70 -5.08 -4.01
CA THR A 362 -10.58 -5.52 -3.16
C THR A 362 -9.22 -5.32 -3.85
N ALA A 363 -9.17 -5.34 -5.19
CA ALA A 363 -7.92 -5.14 -5.95
C ALA A 363 -7.29 -3.76 -5.73
N THR A 364 -8.06 -2.74 -5.31
CA THR A 364 -7.50 -1.43 -4.97
C THR A 364 -6.56 -1.50 -3.76
N LEU A 365 -6.77 -2.46 -2.84
CA LEU A 365 -5.87 -2.70 -1.71
C LEU A 365 -4.53 -3.31 -2.15
N GLY A 366 -4.43 -3.85 -3.36
CA GLY A 366 -3.18 -4.40 -3.90
C GLY A 366 -2.06 -3.38 -4.01
N ALA A 367 -2.38 -2.09 -4.14
CA ALA A 367 -1.37 -1.04 -4.18
C ALA A 367 -0.55 -0.93 -2.88
N LEU A 368 -1.11 -1.35 -1.73
CA LEU A 368 -0.40 -1.36 -0.44
C LEU A 368 0.82 -2.28 -0.44
N ILE A 369 0.79 -3.32 -1.30
CA ILE A 369 1.90 -4.25 -1.46
C ILE A 369 2.58 -4.10 -2.82
N GLY A 370 2.34 -2.98 -3.51
CA GLY A 370 2.99 -2.65 -4.79
C GLY A 370 2.37 -3.29 -6.03
N ALA A 371 1.15 -3.82 -5.98
CA ALA A 371 0.53 -4.52 -7.11
C ALA A 371 0.08 -3.60 -8.27
N GLY A 372 -0.08 -2.30 -8.01
CA GLY A 372 -0.45 -1.32 -9.03
C GLY A 372 -1.96 -1.05 -9.13
N GLY A 373 -2.41 -0.68 -10.33
CA GLY A 373 -3.82 -0.46 -10.66
C GLY A 373 -4.41 0.82 -10.07
N TYR A 374 -5.74 0.87 -9.93
CA TYR A 374 -6.43 2.04 -9.37
C TYR A 374 -6.12 2.29 -7.89
N GLY A 375 -5.55 1.31 -7.19
CA GLY A 375 -5.11 1.49 -5.81
C GLY A 375 -3.96 2.49 -5.67
N GLN A 376 -3.08 2.60 -6.68
CA GLN A 376 -1.92 3.49 -6.63
C GLN A 376 -2.31 4.96 -6.42
N PRO A 377 -3.13 5.59 -7.29
CA PRO A 377 -3.58 6.96 -7.06
C PRO A 377 -4.39 7.14 -5.77
N ILE A 378 -5.13 6.12 -5.31
CA ILE A 378 -5.85 6.18 -4.02
C ILE A 378 -4.84 6.31 -2.87
N LEU A 379 -3.85 5.42 -2.82
CA LEU A 379 -2.87 5.39 -1.75
C LEU A 379 -1.94 6.61 -1.78
N SER A 380 -1.46 6.99 -2.97
CA SER A 380 -0.66 8.21 -3.13
C SER A 380 -1.46 9.45 -2.75
N GLY A 381 -2.74 9.53 -3.14
CA GLY A 381 -3.60 10.64 -2.78
C GLY A 381 -3.85 10.75 -1.27
N ILE A 382 -3.99 9.61 -0.57
CA ILE A 382 -4.09 9.60 0.91
C ILE A 382 -2.81 10.15 1.54
N ARG A 383 -1.63 9.66 1.12
CA ARG A 383 -0.32 10.07 1.65
C ARG A 383 0.05 11.53 1.35
N LEU A 384 -0.49 12.06 0.26
CA LEU A 384 -0.27 13.45 -0.11
C LEU A 384 -1.36 14.36 0.46
N ASP A 385 -2.42 13.83 1.08
CA ASP A 385 -3.64 14.59 1.39
C ASP A 385 -4.24 15.29 0.14
N ASP A 386 -4.20 14.62 -1.02
CA ASP A 386 -4.72 15.10 -2.29
C ASP A 386 -6.02 14.38 -2.67
N VAL A 387 -7.16 15.02 -2.35
CA VAL A 387 -8.50 14.49 -2.66
C VAL A 387 -8.69 14.28 -4.17
N SER A 388 -8.11 15.13 -5.02
CA SER A 388 -8.23 14.98 -6.48
C SER A 388 -7.53 13.71 -6.95
N LEU A 389 -6.34 13.44 -6.41
CA LEU A 389 -5.59 12.22 -6.70
C LEU A 389 -6.33 10.98 -6.18
N ILE A 390 -6.90 11.02 -4.97
CA ILE A 390 -7.74 9.94 -4.43
C ILE A 390 -8.89 9.63 -5.39
N LEU A 391 -9.64 10.66 -5.81
CA LEU A 391 -10.79 10.51 -6.70
C LEU A 391 -10.39 10.00 -8.09
N SER A 392 -9.18 10.34 -8.56
CA SER A 392 -8.65 9.85 -9.85
C SER A 392 -8.44 8.33 -9.89
N GLY A 393 -8.32 7.68 -8.72
CA GLY A 393 -8.32 6.23 -8.60
C GLY A 393 -9.68 5.66 -8.21
N ALA A 394 -10.33 6.25 -7.20
CA ALA A 394 -11.56 5.73 -6.62
C ALA A 394 -12.75 5.76 -7.60
N VAL A 395 -12.94 6.86 -8.34
CA VAL A 395 -14.05 6.99 -9.29
C VAL A 395 -13.92 6.00 -10.45
N PRO A 396 -12.76 5.88 -11.14
CA PRO A 396 -12.60 4.84 -12.16
C PRO A 396 -12.76 3.42 -11.63
N ALA A 397 -12.32 3.12 -10.40
CA ALA A 397 -12.52 1.80 -9.81
C ALA A 397 -14.01 1.49 -9.58
N ALA A 398 -14.77 2.46 -9.06
CA ALA A 398 -16.22 2.34 -8.86
C ALA A 398 -16.96 2.20 -10.20
N VAL A 399 -16.61 3.00 -11.19
CA VAL A 399 -17.16 2.89 -12.55
C VAL A 399 -16.83 1.53 -13.15
N LEU A 400 -15.59 1.03 -13.00
CA LEU A 400 -15.22 -0.29 -13.48
C LEU A 400 -16.03 -1.40 -12.79
N ALA A 401 -16.28 -1.30 -11.48
CA ALA A 401 -17.11 -2.26 -10.76
C ALA A 401 -18.55 -2.27 -11.29
N LEU A 402 -19.13 -1.10 -11.58
CA LEU A 402 -20.47 -0.97 -12.20
C LEU A 402 -20.49 -1.51 -13.63
N LEU A 403 -19.45 -1.25 -14.42
CA LEU A 403 -19.32 -1.79 -15.78
C LEU A 403 -19.22 -3.31 -15.77
N VAL A 404 -18.44 -3.88 -14.84
CA VAL A 404 -18.34 -5.33 -14.64
C VAL A 404 -19.69 -5.91 -14.21
N GLN A 405 -20.38 -5.24 -13.28
CA GLN A 405 -21.72 -5.64 -12.85
C GLN A 405 -22.71 -5.66 -14.04
N GLY A 406 -22.78 -4.57 -14.81
CA GLY A 406 -23.64 -4.46 -15.98
C GLY A 406 -23.26 -5.44 -17.09
N PHE A 407 -21.97 -5.71 -17.29
CA PHE A 407 -21.49 -6.72 -18.23
C PHE A 407 -22.04 -8.11 -17.88
N PHE A 408 -21.95 -8.52 -16.60
CA PHE A 408 -22.50 -9.81 -16.17
C PHE A 408 -24.03 -9.87 -16.25
N GLU A 409 -24.74 -8.77 -15.98
CA GLU A 409 -26.20 -8.68 -16.18
C GLU A 409 -26.60 -8.82 -17.65
N LEU A 410 -25.81 -8.23 -18.56
CA LEU A 410 -26.01 -8.41 -20.00
C LEU A 410 -25.72 -9.86 -20.41
N MET A 411 -24.62 -10.45 -19.92
CA MET A 411 -24.30 -11.85 -20.20
C MET A 411 -25.40 -12.81 -19.73
N GLU A 412 -26.01 -12.54 -18.59
CA GLU A 412 -27.12 -13.33 -18.05
C GLU A 412 -28.29 -13.42 -19.06
N ARG A 413 -28.57 -12.33 -19.77
CA ARG A 413 -29.59 -12.29 -20.83
C ARG A 413 -29.25 -13.10 -22.08
N PHE A 414 -28.00 -13.51 -22.27
CA PHE A 414 -27.60 -14.35 -23.41
C PHE A 414 -27.35 -15.80 -23.01
N VAL A 415 -26.78 -16.03 -21.82
CA VAL A 415 -26.40 -17.34 -21.33
C VAL A 415 -27.58 -18.08 -20.68
N VAL A 416 -28.48 -17.37 -20.00
CA VAL A 416 -29.63 -17.98 -19.32
C VAL A 416 -30.84 -18.00 -20.26
N PRO A 417 -31.41 -19.19 -20.58
CA PRO A 417 -32.64 -19.32 -21.37
C PRO A 417 -33.79 -18.51 -20.77
N LYS A 418 -34.68 -17.95 -21.61
CA LYS A 418 -35.78 -17.08 -21.16
C LYS A 418 -36.66 -17.70 -20.06
N GLY A 419 -36.85 -19.02 -20.07
CA GLY A 419 -37.65 -19.73 -19.06
C GLY A 419 -36.99 -19.94 -17.70
N LEU A 420 -35.69 -19.61 -17.56
CA LEU A 420 -34.91 -19.73 -16.33
C LEU A 420 -34.44 -18.38 -15.79
N ARG A 421 -34.87 -17.27 -16.41
CA ARG A 421 -34.63 -15.91 -15.92
C ARG A 421 -35.65 -15.64 -14.82
N LEU A 422 -35.18 -15.42 -13.60
CA LEU A 422 -36.01 -15.01 -12.47
C LEU A 422 -36.45 -13.55 -12.61
#